data_AF-A0A8B6XSA9-F1
#
_entry.id   AF-A0A8B6XSA9-F1
#
_cell.length_a   1.000
_cell.length_b   1.000
_cell.length_c   1.000
_cell.angle_alpha   90.00
_cell.angle_beta   90.00
_cell.angle_gamma   90.00
#
_symmetry.space_group_name_H-M   'P 1'
#
loop_
_entity.id
_entity.type
_entity.pdbx_description
1 polymer ?
#
loop_
_entity_poly.entity_id
_entity_poly.type
_entity_poly.pdbx_seq_one_letter_code
_entity_poly.pdbx_strand_id
1 'polypeptide(L)'
;MGKLIFLLIASYVYLFVEANIGEIYSFESNNYPQYRIGVRSDATVGIALYSAEEYRIVRALNGRSDSVSFQSVKESNKYLRHQDFILKLHQVDLYSDLFKNDASFIIRPNKYYPGYISLESTNYPGYFLRHQGFTVKLQKEQPQEELYRRDASFRLVQLGISYIGQQYLLQSNNYLRYRIGVRSDDTAAIILNSLDQYRVVKALNGREDSVSLQSVINGLKYLRHQNFILKLNQVDLYSELFKNDASFIMRKNYYYPNYVSFESTNYPGYFLRHQDFTIKLQQEQPFDELFKKDASFSLLSISSILMELY
;
A
#
# COMPACT_ATOMS: atom_id res chain seq x y z
N MET A 1 23.26 -29.68 -8.26
CA MET A 1 23.02 -28.32 -7.72
C MET A 1 21.87 -27.58 -8.45
N GLY A 2 21.83 -27.54 -9.79
CA GLY A 2 20.80 -26.79 -10.54
C GLY A 2 19.34 -27.22 -10.35
N LYS A 3 19.03 -28.52 -10.25
CA LYS A 3 17.66 -29.01 -10.01
C LYS A 3 17.09 -28.59 -8.64
N LEU A 4 17.95 -28.57 -7.60
CA LEU A 4 17.55 -28.22 -6.23
C LEU A 4 17.25 -26.71 -6.11
N ILE A 5 18.06 -25.87 -6.75
CA ILE A 5 17.85 -24.41 -6.80
C ILE A 5 16.56 -24.08 -7.57
N PHE A 6 16.30 -24.75 -8.68
CA PHE A 6 15.06 -24.56 -9.45
C PHE A 6 13.81 -24.95 -8.65
N LEU A 7 13.85 -26.08 -7.93
CA LEU A 7 12.76 -26.51 -7.04
C LEU A 7 12.51 -25.51 -5.91
N LEU A 8 13.57 -24.94 -5.31
CA LEU A 8 13.45 -23.93 -4.26
C LEU A 8 12.82 -22.63 -4.78
N ILE A 9 13.24 -22.15 -5.95
CA ILE A 9 12.67 -20.94 -6.56
C ILE A 9 11.19 -21.16 -6.95
N ALA A 10 10.88 -22.32 -7.56
CA ALA A 10 9.51 -22.67 -7.91
C ALA A 10 8.61 -22.78 -6.66
N SER A 11 9.11 -23.37 -5.57
CA SER A 11 8.38 -23.45 -4.30
C SER A 11 8.16 -22.07 -3.66
N TYR A 12 9.12 -21.15 -3.78
CA TYR A 12 9.00 -19.81 -3.23
C TYR A 12 7.97 -18.97 -3.98
N VAL A 13 7.98 -19.02 -5.32
CA VAL A 13 6.97 -18.35 -6.15
C VAL A 13 5.59 -18.91 -5.88
N TYR A 14 5.46 -20.23 -5.78
CA TYR A 14 4.19 -20.87 -5.43
C TYR A 14 3.67 -20.42 -4.06
N LEU A 15 4.51 -20.46 -3.01
CA LEU A 15 4.15 -20.00 -1.68
C LEU A 15 3.76 -18.52 -1.65
N PHE A 16 4.45 -17.69 -2.43
CA PHE A 16 4.09 -16.28 -2.57
C PHE A 16 2.71 -16.14 -3.21
N VAL A 17 2.42 -16.86 -4.29
CA VAL A 17 1.09 -16.85 -4.92
C VAL A 17 0.03 -17.26 -3.90
N GLU A 18 0.18 -18.42 -3.24
CA GLU A 18 -0.77 -18.91 -2.25
C GLU A 18 -1.05 -17.90 -1.13
N ALA A 19 0.00 -17.26 -0.61
CA ALA A 19 -0.13 -16.27 0.46
C ALA A 19 -0.85 -14.98 0.03
N ASN A 20 -0.95 -14.71 -1.27
CA ASN A 20 -1.52 -13.47 -1.82
C ASN A 20 -2.85 -13.69 -2.57
N ILE A 21 -3.30 -14.93 -2.79
CA ILE A 21 -4.61 -15.17 -3.41
C ILE A 21 -5.72 -14.60 -2.52
N GLY A 22 -6.61 -13.81 -3.12
CA GLY A 22 -7.73 -13.16 -2.45
C GLY A 22 -7.39 -11.80 -1.85
N GLU A 23 -6.11 -11.51 -1.64
CA GLU A 23 -5.63 -10.24 -1.12
C GLU A 23 -5.79 -9.12 -2.15
N ILE A 24 -5.98 -7.90 -1.64
CA ILE A 24 -6.23 -6.69 -2.42
C ILE A 24 -5.02 -5.77 -2.31
N TYR A 25 -4.54 -5.27 -3.44
CA TYR A 25 -3.40 -4.36 -3.51
C TYR A 25 -3.59 -3.26 -4.55
N SER A 26 -2.99 -2.11 -4.29
CA SER A 26 -2.53 -1.17 -5.31
C SER A 26 -1.06 -1.43 -5.64
N PHE A 27 -0.61 -0.99 -6.81
CA PHE A 27 0.74 -1.26 -7.33
C PHE A 27 1.51 0.04 -7.43
N GLU A 28 2.43 0.28 -6.50
CA GLU A 28 3.22 1.51 -6.43
C GLU A 28 4.54 1.36 -7.18
N SER A 29 4.92 2.36 -7.98
CA SER A 29 6.15 2.35 -8.76
C SER A 29 7.39 2.49 -7.87
N ASN A 30 8.47 1.79 -8.21
CA ASN A 30 9.76 1.90 -7.51
C ASN A 30 10.41 3.29 -7.65
N ASN A 31 10.52 3.81 -8.88
CA ASN A 31 11.20 5.09 -9.16
C ASN A 31 10.30 6.31 -9.13
N TYR A 32 8.98 6.12 -9.02
CA TYR A 32 8.02 7.19 -8.79
C TYR A 32 7.21 6.89 -7.54
N PRO A 33 7.78 7.10 -6.33
CA PRO A 33 7.03 6.95 -5.09
C PRO A 33 5.71 7.72 -5.15
N GLN A 34 4.64 7.17 -4.58
CA GLN A 34 3.26 7.68 -4.64
C GLN A 34 2.55 7.59 -6.00
N TYR A 35 3.25 7.24 -7.08
CA TYR A 35 2.58 6.89 -8.33
C TYR A 35 2.17 5.43 -8.26
N ARG A 36 0.90 5.16 -8.50
CA ARG A 36 0.36 3.80 -8.56
C ARG A 36 -0.29 3.51 -9.89
N ILE A 37 -0.38 2.24 -10.20
CA ILE A 37 -1.12 1.78 -11.37
C ILE A 37 -2.58 2.24 -11.28
N GLY A 38 -3.02 3.00 -12.27
CA GLY A 38 -4.37 3.52 -12.41
C GLY A 38 -4.90 3.34 -13.84
N VAL A 39 -6.22 3.37 -13.98
CA VAL A 39 -6.92 3.16 -15.25
C VAL A 39 -7.38 4.50 -15.81
N ARG A 40 -7.08 4.77 -17.09
CA ARG A 40 -7.54 5.96 -17.81
C ARG A 40 -8.92 5.75 -18.41
N SER A 41 -9.53 6.83 -18.90
CA SER A 41 -10.85 6.80 -19.54
C SER A 41 -10.92 5.89 -20.78
N ASP A 42 -9.79 5.68 -21.47
CA ASP A 42 -9.66 4.78 -22.63
C ASP A 42 -9.32 3.33 -22.24
N ALA A 43 -9.46 2.99 -20.97
CA ALA A 43 -9.10 1.72 -20.35
C ALA A 43 -7.59 1.39 -20.36
N THR A 44 -6.72 2.26 -20.89
CA THR A 44 -5.27 2.08 -20.77
C THR A 44 -4.83 2.24 -19.33
N VAL A 45 -3.86 1.43 -18.96
CA VAL A 45 -3.32 1.42 -17.61
C VAL A 45 -2.01 2.18 -17.61
N GLY A 46 -1.88 3.10 -16.66
CA GLY A 46 -0.70 3.91 -16.48
C GLY A 46 -0.30 3.98 -15.02
N ILE A 47 0.84 4.63 -14.74
CA ILE A 47 1.11 5.08 -13.38
C ILE A 47 0.59 6.51 -13.23
N ALA A 48 -0.16 6.78 -12.18
CA ALA A 48 -0.74 8.07 -11.88
C ALA A 48 -0.48 8.42 -10.42
N LEU A 49 -0.19 9.71 -10.18
CA LEU A 49 -0.01 10.24 -8.85
C LEU A 49 -1.31 10.01 -8.05
N TYR A 50 -1.19 9.38 -6.88
CA TYR A 50 -2.29 9.18 -5.92
C TYR A 50 -3.43 8.27 -6.41
N SER A 51 -3.19 7.44 -7.44
CA SER A 51 -4.20 6.46 -7.84
C SER A 51 -4.51 5.50 -6.68
N ALA A 52 -5.80 5.33 -6.43
CA ALA A 52 -6.38 4.43 -5.43
C ALA A 52 -7.00 3.17 -6.07
N GLU A 53 -6.68 2.87 -7.34
CA GLU A 53 -7.16 1.67 -7.99
C GLU A 53 -6.59 0.43 -7.26
N GLU A 54 -7.48 -0.48 -6.90
CA GLU A 54 -7.19 -1.68 -6.14
C GLU A 54 -7.55 -2.91 -6.97
N TYR A 55 -6.67 -3.90 -6.93
CA TYR A 55 -6.84 -5.17 -7.63
C TYR A 55 -6.73 -6.32 -6.67
N ARG A 56 -7.68 -7.25 -6.77
CA ARG A 56 -7.64 -8.53 -6.09
C ARG A 56 -6.76 -9.47 -6.89
N ILE A 57 -5.79 -10.09 -6.23
CA ILE A 57 -5.00 -11.17 -6.81
C ILE A 57 -5.87 -12.43 -6.80
N VAL A 58 -6.11 -13.01 -7.96
CA VAL A 58 -6.88 -14.26 -8.11
C VAL A 58 -6.07 -15.30 -8.88
N ARG A 59 -6.55 -16.54 -8.86
CA ARG A 59 -5.95 -17.62 -9.67
C ARG A 59 -5.91 -17.19 -11.14
N ALA A 60 -4.82 -17.52 -11.82
CA ALA A 60 -4.66 -17.18 -13.22
C ALA A 60 -5.82 -17.72 -14.07
N LEU A 61 -6.34 -16.85 -14.93
CA LEU A 61 -7.46 -17.20 -15.82
C LEU A 61 -7.08 -18.29 -16.84
N ASN A 62 -5.80 -18.46 -17.16
CA ASN A 62 -5.32 -19.55 -18.02
C ASN A 62 -5.06 -20.88 -17.29
N GLY A 63 -5.39 -20.97 -16.00
CA GLY A 63 -5.30 -22.20 -15.21
C GLY A 63 -3.89 -22.59 -14.74
N ARG A 64 -2.86 -21.79 -15.05
CA ARG A 64 -1.50 -22.03 -14.57
C ARG A 64 -1.39 -21.78 -13.07
N SER A 65 -1.00 -22.80 -12.32
CA SER A 65 -0.89 -22.76 -10.85
C SER A 65 0.25 -21.86 -10.33
N ASP A 66 1.24 -21.54 -11.16
CA ASP A 66 2.38 -20.69 -10.82
C ASP A 66 2.16 -19.19 -11.14
N SER A 67 0.94 -18.80 -11.48
CA SER A 67 0.62 -17.46 -11.96
C SER A 67 -0.71 -16.95 -11.42
N VAL A 68 -0.96 -15.66 -11.63
CA VAL A 68 -2.14 -14.96 -11.12
C VAL A 68 -2.79 -14.09 -12.19
N SER A 69 -4.02 -13.68 -11.92
CA SER A 69 -4.69 -12.60 -12.64
C SER A 69 -5.08 -11.49 -11.65
N PHE A 70 -5.21 -10.26 -12.14
CA PHE A 70 -5.53 -9.10 -11.31
C PHE A 70 -6.93 -8.59 -11.67
N GLN A 71 -7.88 -8.87 -10.77
CA GLN A 71 -9.29 -8.48 -10.92
C GLN A 71 -9.50 -7.08 -10.30
N SER A 72 -10.18 -6.17 -10.99
CA SER A 72 -10.53 -4.87 -10.40
C SER A 72 -11.48 -5.07 -9.21
N VAL A 73 -11.20 -4.38 -8.10
CA VAL A 73 -12.11 -4.36 -6.94
C VAL A 73 -13.36 -3.52 -7.24
N LYS A 74 -13.19 -2.41 -7.97
CA LYS A 74 -14.27 -1.49 -8.35
C LYS A 74 -15.22 -2.10 -9.38
N GLU A 75 -14.67 -2.82 -10.35
CA GLU A 75 -15.43 -3.45 -11.45
C GLU A 75 -15.10 -4.94 -11.50
N SER A 76 -15.77 -5.74 -10.68
CA SER A 76 -15.43 -7.17 -10.45
C SER A 76 -15.46 -8.06 -11.71
N ASN A 77 -16.12 -7.62 -12.79
CA ASN A 77 -16.10 -8.31 -14.08
C ASN A 77 -14.91 -7.92 -14.97
N LYS A 78 -13.98 -7.06 -14.51
CA LYS A 78 -12.82 -6.60 -15.29
C LYS A 78 -11.48 -7.05 -14.73
N TYR A 79 -10.54 -7.29 -15.62
CA TYR A 79 -9.20 -7.79 -15.35
C TYR A 79 -8.13 -6.99 -16.07
N LEU A 80 -6.97 -6.83 -15.44
CA LEU A 80 -5.78 -6.33 -16.11
C LEU A 80 -5.31 -7.37 -17.13
N ARG A 81 -5.15 -6.95 -18.38
CA ARG A 81 -4.53 -7.76 -19.44
C ARG A 81 -3.70 -6.89 -20.35
N HIS A 82 -2.70 -7.47 -20.99
CA HIS A 82 -2.06 -6.76 -22.09
C HIS A 82 -2.91 -6.86 -23.38
N GLN A 83 -2.82 -5.84 -24.23
CA GLN A 83 -3.35 -5.80 -25.59
C GLN A 83 -2.41 -4.94 -26.41
N ASP A 84 -1.91 -5.45 -27.53
CA ASP A 84 -0.94 -4.72 -28.38
C ASP A 84 0.25 -4.20 -27.54
N PHE A 85 0.71 -5.02 -26.60
CA PHE A 85 1.78 -4.70 -25.63
C PHE A 85 1.49 -3.54 -24.67
N ILE A 86 0.24 -3.09 -24.54
CA ILE A 86 -0.20 -2.09 -23.56
C ILE A 86 -1.08 -2.76 -22.50
N LEU A 87 -0.85 -2.47 -21.23
CA LEU A 87 -1.71 -2.96 -20.15
C LEU A 87 -3.05 -2.19 -20.19
N LYS A 88 -4.15 -2.92 -20.12
CA LYS A 88 -5.51 -2.38 -20.16
C LYS A 88 -6.40 -3.08 -19.14
N LEU A 89 -7.45 -2.39 -18.68
CA LEU A 89 -8.51 -2.98 -17.87
C LEU A 89 -9.70 -3.34 -18.76
N HIS A 90 -9.98 -4.63 -18.93
CA HIS A 90 -11.07 -5.09 -19.81
C HIS A 90 -12.02 -6.05 -19.11
N GLN A 91 -13.27 -6.05 -19.56
CA GLN A 91 -14.25 -7.04 -19.16
C GLN A 91 -13.76 -8.45 -19.52
N VAL A 92 -13.95 -9.39 -18.60
CA VAL A 92 -13.50 -10.78 -18.74
C VAL A 92 -14.21 -11.47 -19.90
N ASP A 93 -13.44 -12.24 -20.67
CA ASP A 93 -13.94 -13.22 -21.62
C ASP A 93 -13.35 -14.60 -21.24
N LEU A 94 -14.17 -15.44 -20.61
CA LEU A 94 -13.77 -16.77 -20.16
C LEU A 94 -13.78 -17.82 -21.29
N TYR A 95 -14.21 -17.47 -22.50
CA TYR A 95 -14.21 -18.35 -23.65
C TYR A 95 -12.99 -18.11 -24.56
N SER A 96 -12.31 -16.96 -24.40
CA SER A 96 -11.11 -16.61 -25.15
C SER A 96 -9.83 -17.04 -24.43
N ASP A 97 -9.13 -18.03 -24.99
CA ASP A 97 -7.79 -18.42 -24.50
C ASP A 97 -6.78 -17.29 -24.66
N LEU A 98 -6.94 -16.43 -25.67
CA LEU A 98 -6.12 -15.23 -25.83
C LEU A 98 -6.30 -14.30 -24.63
N PHE A 99 -7.55 -14.00 -24.25
CA PHE A 99 -7.83 -13.14 -23.09
C PHE A 99 -7.23 -13.73 -21.81
N LYS A 100 -7.48 -15.02 -21.55
CA LYS A 100 -6.98 -15.72 -20.35
C LYS A 100 -5.46 -15.63 -20.25
N ASN A 101 -4.75 -15.83 -21.36
CA ASN A 101 -3.30 -15.76 -21.42
C ASN A 101 -2.79 -14.32 -21.28
N ASP A 102 -3.43 -13.35 -21.92
CA ASP A 102 -3.07 -11.93 -21.81
C ASP A 102 -3.28 -11.35 -20.41
N ALA A 103 -4.21 -11.93 -19.65
CA ALA A 103 -4.59 -11.53 -18.29
C ALA A 103 -3.85 -12.33 -17.19
N SER A 104 -2.93 -13.22 -17.55
CA SER A 104 -2.23 -14.09 -16.58
C SER A 104 -0.75 -13.76 -16.51
N PHE A 105 -0.25 -13.52 -15.30
CA PHE A 105 1.11 -13.06 -15.03
C PHE A 105 1.79 -13.90 -13.95
N ILE A 106 3.07 -14.18 -14.13
CA ILE A 106 3.91 -14.78 -13.09
C ILE A 106 4.47 -13.63 -12.24
N ILE A 107 4.21 -13.64 -10.94
CA ILE A 107 4.84 -12.71 -10.01
C ILE A 107 6.28 -13.16 -9.78
N ARG A 108 7.24 -12.26 -10.05
CA ARG A 108 8.66 -12.44 -9.73
C ARG A 108 9.03 -11.57 -8.54
N PRO A 109 8.88 -12.07 -7.29
CA PRO A 109 9.25 -11.33 -6.09
C PRO A 109 10.76 -11.10 -6.04
N ASN A 110 11.17 -9.92 -5.59
CA ASN A 110 12.57 -9.52 -5.39
C ASN A 110 13.45 -9.66 -6.65
N LYS A 111 12.87 -9.65 -7.86
CA LYS A 111 13.61 -9.88 -9.11
C LYS A 111 14.74 -8.87 -9.32
N TYR A 112 14.46 -7.59 -9.05
CA TYR A 112 15.43 -6.50 -9.19
C TYR A 112 15.73 -5.79 -7.86
N TYR A 113 14.71 -5.58 -7.03
CA TYR A 113 14.85 -4.89 -5.74
C TYR A 113 14.12 -5.66 -4.63
N PRO A 114 14.71 -5.79 -3.44
CA PRO A 114 14.04 -6.34 -2.27
C PRO A 114 12.75 -5.57 -1.93
N GLY A 115 11.65 -6.30 -1.66
CA GLY A 115 10.35 -5.72 -1.34
C GLY A 115 9.54 -5.23 -2.55
N TYR A 116 9.99 -5.54 -3.77
CA TYR A 116 9.28 -5.25 -5.01
C TYR A 116 9.00 -6.53 -5.80
N ILE A 117 7.98 -6.47 -6.65
CA ILE A 117 7.63 -7.51 -7.61
C ILE A 117 7.86 -7.01 -9.04
N SER A 118 8.17 -7.95 -9.93
CA SER A 118 8.02 -7.76 -11.38
C SER A 118 6.99 -8.75 -11.92
N LEU A 119 6.22 -8.33 -12.92
CA LEU A 119 5.11 -9.13 -13.46
C LEU A 119 5.49 -9.64 -14.85
N GLU A 120 5.80 -10.92 -14.96
CA GLU A 120 6.12 -11.56 -16.23
C GLU A 120 4.86 -12.07 -16.93
N SER A 121 4.74 -11.87 -18.24
CA SER A 121 3.63 -12.45 -19.01
C SER A 121 3.73 -13.98 -19.09
N THR A 122 2.60 -14.68 -18.95
CA THR A 122 2.56 -16.13 -19.14
C THR A 122 2.63 -16.57 -20.60
N ASN A 123 2.23 -15.71 -21.55
CA ASN A 123 2.22 -16.02 -22.99
C ASN A 123 3.34 -15.32 -23.79
N TYR A 124 4.09 -14.41 -23.18
CA TYR A 124 5.33 -13.84 -23.73
C TYR A 124 6.46 -14.02 -22.70
N PRO A 125 7.07 -15.22 -22.60
CA PRO A 125 8.18 -15.46 -21.67
C PRO A 125 9.32 -14.46 -21.87
N GLY A 126 9.86 -13.94 -20.77
CA GLY A 126 10.87 -12.87 -20.81
C GLY A 126 10.34 -11.48 -21.14
N TYR A 127 9.02 -11.27 -21.16
CA TYR A 127 8.40 -9.94 -21.22
C TYR A 127 7.75 -9.60 -19.88
N PHE A 128 7.98 -8.37 -19.43
CA PHE A 128 7.50 -7.88 -18.14
C PHE A 128 6.64 -6.63 -18.32
N LEU A 129 5.70 -6.45 -17.41
CA LEU A 129 5.03 -5.16 -17.24
C LEU A 129 6.01 -4.15 -16.69
N ARG A 130 6.09 -2.99 -17.34
CA ARG A 130 6.83 -1.82 -16.89
C ARG A 130 6.11 -0.55 -17.28
N HIS A 131 6.35 0.56 -16.61
CA HIS A 131 5.86 1.85 -17.12
C HIS A 131 6.86 2.49 -18.10
N GLN A 132 6.35 3.22 -19.10
CA GLN A 132 7.12 4.06 -20.03
C GLN A 132 6.25 5.24 -20.45
N GLY A 133 6.73 6.48 -20.23
CA GLY A 133 5.92 7.66 -20.51
C GLY A 133 4.59 7.61 -19.76
N PHE A 134 4.63 7.18 -18.49
CA PHE A 134 3.49 6.96 -17.60
C PHE A 134 2.49 5.87 -18.04
N THR A 135 2.69 5.17 -19.16
CA THR A 135 1.84 4.04 -19.58
C THR A 135 2.48 2.71 -19.22
N VAL A 136 1.71 1.78 -18.65
CA VAL A 136 2.20 0.43 -18.35
C VAL A 136 2.13 -0.42 -19.62
N LYS A 137 3.27 -0.96 -20.02
CA LYS A 137 3.48 -1.72 -21.25
C LYS A 137 4.09 -3.08 -20.93
N LEU A 138 3.79 -4.06 -21.78
CA LEU A 138 4.48 -5.34 -21.79
C LEU A 138 5.72 -5.23 -22.70
N GLN A 139 6.91 -5.41 -22.15
CA GLN A 139 8.15 -5.27 -22.93
C GLN A 139 9.17 -6.34 -22.57
N LYS A 140 9.94 -6.76 -23.59
CA LYS A 140 11.06 -7.68 -23.44
C LYS A 140 12.05 -7.21 -22.38
N GLU A 141 12.55 -8.14 -21.58
CA GLU A 141 13.49 -7.88 -20.50
C GLU A 141 14.78 -7.21 -20.98
N GLN A 142 15.18 -6.14 -20.30
CA GLN A 142 16.46 -5.46 -20.47
C GLN A 142 17.16 -5.38 -19.11
N PRO A 143 17.64 -6.51 -18.56
CA PRO A 143 18.04 -6.59 -17.16
C PRO A 143 19.30 -5.77 -16.85
N GLN A 144 20.07 -5.36 -17.86
CA GLN A 144 21.25 -4.51 -17.71
C GLN A 144 20.89 -3.02 -17.59
N GLU A 145 19.68 -2.61 -17.97
CA GLU A 145 19.23 -1.22 -17.95
C GLU A 145 18.60 -0.90 -16.59
N GLU A 146 19.24 -0.05 -15.78
CA GLU A 146 18.73 0.34 -14.46
C GLU A 146 17.34 0.98 -14.53
N LEU A 147 17.11 1.84 -15.53
CA LEU A 147 15.79 2.46 -15.73
C LEU A 147 14.71 1.40 -16.00
N TYR A 148 15.00 0.40 -16.85
CA TYR A 148 14.09 -0.72 -17.08
C TYR A 148 13.78 -1.45 -15.78
N ARG A 149 14.80 -1.79 -14.97
CA ARG A 149 14.61 -2.48 -13.69
C ARG A 149 13.70 -1.71 -12.76
N ARG A 150 13.89 -0.39 -12.66
CA ARG A 150 13.04 0.49 -11.84
C ARG A 150 11.62 0.58 -12.38
N ASP A 151 11.47 0.76 -13.69
CA ASP A 151 10.16 0.86 -14.35
C ASP A 151 9.33 -0.42 -14.27
N ALA A 152 10.00 -1.57 -14.20
CA ALA A 152 9.41 -2.92 -14.10
C ALA A 152 9.28 -3.43 -12.66
N SER A 153 9.48 -2.58 -11.66
CA SER A 153 9.41 -2.93 -10.24
C SER A 153 8.28 -2.20 -9.54
N PHE A 154 7.33 -2.97 -9.01
CA PHE A 154 6.16 -2.47 -8.31
C PHE A 154 6.14 -2.98 -6.87
N ARG A 155 5.76 -2.13 -5.93
CA ARG A 155 5.47 -2.50 -4.56
C ARG A 155 3.98 -2.77 -4.44
N LEU A 156 3.62 -3.92 -3.88
CA LEU A 156 2.24 -4.21 -3.50
C LEU A 156 1.90 -3.40 -2.24
N VAL A 157 0.84 -2.60 -2.30
CA VAL A 157 0.42 -1.71 -1.22
C VAL A 157 -1.02 -2.02 -0.84
N GLN A 158 -1.26 -2.38 0.42
CA GLN A 158 -2.61 -2.50 0.96
C GLN A 158 -3.03 -1.18 1.59
N LEU A 159 -4.01 -0.51 0.98
CA LEU A 159 -4.48 0.78 1.46
C LEU A 159 -5.41 0.62 2.66
N GLY A 160 -5.26 1.51 3.63
CA GLY A 160 -6.12 1.61 4.81
C GLY A 160 -7.44 2.36 4.57
N ILE A 161 -7.84 2.60 3.32
CA ILE A 161 -9.06 3.35 3.00
C ILE A 161 -10.35 2.63 3.45
N SER A 162 -10.29 1.30 3.64
CA SER A 162 -11.39 0.51 4.23
C SER A 162 -11.70 0.90 5.68
N TYR A 163 -10.78 1.59 6.36
CA TYR A 163 -10.97 2.05 7.74
C TYR A 163 -11.68 3.40 7.84
N ILE A 164 -11.90 4.10 6.72
CA ILE A 164 -12.62 5.37 6.69
C ILE A 164 -14.02 5.21 7.31
N GLY A 165 -14.38 6.14 8.20
CA GLY A 165 -15.62 6.14 8.96
C GLY A 165 -15.53 5.39 10.30
N GLN A 166 -14.49 4.58 10.52
CA GLN A 166 -14.29 3.84 11.77
C GLN A 166 -13.40 4.64 12.74
N GLN A 167 -13.45 4.29 14.03
CA GLN A 167 -12.70 4.96 15.09
C GLN A 167 -11.86 3.97 15.89
N TYR A 168 -10.65 4.37 16.23
CA TYR A 168 -9.67 3.49 16.86
C TYR A 168 -8.84 4.19 17.93
N LEU A 169 -8.35 3.36 18.84
CA LEU A 169 -7.14 3.62 19.62
C LEU A 169 -5.96 3.06 18.83
N LEU A 170 -4.90 3.86 18.70
CA LEU A 170 -3.71 3.50 17.92
C LEU A 170 -2.63 2.98 18.88
N GLN A 171 -2.58 1.67 19.11
CA GLN A 171 -1.65 1.05 20.05
C GLN A 171 -0.28 0.84 19.41
N SER A 172 0.79 1.17 20.13
CA SER A 172 2.17 0.94 19.67
C SER A 172 2.47 -0.57 19.58
N ASN A 173 3.16 -0.97 18.52
CA ASN A 173 3.75 -2.31 18.42
C ASN A 173 4.91 -2.50 19.43
N ASN A 174 5.76 -1.49 19.61
CA ASN A 174 6.93 -1.59 20.48
C ASN A 174 6.56 -1.55 21.98
N TYR A 175 5.47 -0.86 22.33
CA TYR A 175 5.00 -0.70 23.71
C TYR A 175 3.50 -1.02 23.82
N LEU A 176 3.15 -2.28 24.06
CA LEU A 176 1.77 -2.80 23.94
C LEU A 176 0.73 -2.15 24.85
N ARG A 177 1.13 -1.46 25.93
CA ARG A 177 0.18 -0.71 26.78
C ARG A 177 0.08 0.77 26.43
N TYR A 178 0.87 1.24 25.47
CA TYR A 178 0.94 2.63 25.08
C TYR A 178 0.19 2.84 23.78
N ARG A 179 -0.55 3.94 23.71
CA ARG A 179 -1.37 4.33 22.56
C ARG A 179 -1.08 5.77 22.19
N ILE A 180 -1.27 6.13 20.93
CA ILE A 180 -1.21 7.54 20.53
C ILE A 180 -2.27 8.30 21.33
N GLY A 181 -1.82 9.31 22.06
CA GLY A 181 -2.64 10.32 22.72
C GLY A 181 -2.00 11.69 22.59
N VAL A 182 -2.59 12.68 23.23
CA VAL A 182 -2.20 14.08 23.10
C VAL A 182 -1.87 14.67 24.47
N ARG A 183 -0.70 15.31 24.58
CA ARG A 183 -0.27 16.02 25.79
C ARG A 183 -0.97 17.39 25.89
N SER A 184 -0.81 18.06 27.04
CA SER A 184 -1.42 19.37 27.29
C SER A 184 -0.97 20.49 26.34
N ASP A 185 0.16 20.31 25.64
CA ASP A 185 0.73 21.24 24.66
C ASP A 185 0.33 20.91 23.21
N ASP A 186 -0.73 20.11 23.03
CA ASP A 186 -1.22 19.55 21.76
C ASP A 186 -0.23 18.57 21.06
N THR A 187 0.92 18.24 21.66
CA THR A 187 1.89 17.30 21.07
C THR A 187 1.39 15.86 21.19
N ALA A 188 1.35 15.15 20.07
CA ALA A 188 0.98 13.74 20.05
C ALA A 188 2.15 12.86 20.54
N ALA A 189 1.82 11.84 21.32
CA ALA A 189 2.77 10.98 22.00
C ALA A 189 2.20 9.57 22.19
N ILE A 190 3.05 8.57 22.38
CA ILE A 190 2.60 7.31 22.98
C ILE A 190 2.44 7.49 24.49
N ILE A 191 1.22 7.31 25.00
CA ILE A 191 0.85 7.52 26.39
C ILE A 191 0.27 6.21 26.96
N LEU A 192 0.69 5.86 28.17
CA LEU A 192 0.27 4.63 28.85
C LEU A 192 -1.26 4.60 29.01
N ASN A 193 -1.89 3.56 28.50
CA ASN A 193 -3.34 3.31 28.51
C ASN A 193 -4.18 4.51 28.03
N SER A 194 -3.67 5.34 27.10
CA SER A 194 -4.45 6.45 26.55
C SER A 194 -5.78 5.95 26.00
N LEU A 195 -6.81 6.80 26.17
CA LEU A 195 -8.16 6.60 25.65
C LEU A 195 -8.50 7.55 24.50
N ASP A 196 -7.51 8.33 24.04
CA ASP A 196 -7.67 9.24 22.91
C ASP A 196 -7.96 8.45 21.63
N GLN A 197 -9.17 8.64 21.10
CA GLN A 197 -9.62 7.98 19.89
C GLN A 197 -9.58 8.90 18.70
N TYR A 198 -9.27 8.29 17.57
CA TYR A 198 -9.23 8.96 16.28
C TYR A 198 -10.17 8.27 15.31
N ARG A 199 -11.07 9.05 14.72
CA ARG A 199 -11.84 8.64 13.56
C ARG A 199 -10.97 8.77 12.32
N VAL A 200 -10.87 7.70 11.56
CA VAL A 200 -10.24 7.70 10.25
C VAL A 200 -11.23 8.32 9.27
N VAL A 201 -10.85 9.41 8.61
CA VAL A 201 -11.70 10.09 7.62
C VAL A 201 -10.95 10.21 6.29
N LYS A 202 -11.67 10.59 5.23
CA LYS A 202 -11.04 10.92 3.94
C LYS A 202 -9.95 11.97 4.14
N ALA A 203 -8.83 11.84 3.44
CA ALA A 203 -7.74 12.80 3.54
C ALA A 203 -8.24 14.24 3.28
N LEU A 204 -7.79 15.16 4.13
CA LEU A 204 -8.14 16.57 3.99
C LEU A 204 -7.60 17.20 2.71
N ASN A 205 -6.50 16.69 2.16
CA ASN A 205 -5.98 17.16 0.86
C ASN A 205 -6.69 16.56 -0.37
N GLY A 206 -7.77 15.81 -0.18
CA GLY A 206 -8.59 15.28 -1.27
C GLY A 206 -8.02 14.03 -1.96
N ARG A 207 -6.87 13.52 -1.52
CA ARG A 207 -6.30 12.27 -2.04
C ARG A 207 -7.19 11.07 -1.71
N GLU A 208 -7.62 10.34 -2.74
CA GLU A 208 -8.53 9.19 -2.59
C GLU A 208 -7.85 7.97 -1.93
N ASP A 209 -6.52 7.88 -2.03
CA ASP A 209 -5.69 6.80 -1.49
C ASP A 209 -5.24 7.02 -0.03
N SER A 210 -5.71 8.09 0.60
CA SER A 210 -5.16 8.62 1.84
C SER A 210 -6.25 8.95 2.86
N VAL A 211 -5.83 9.13 4.11
CA VAL A 211 -6.72 9.38 5.24
C VAL A 211 -6.23 10.55 6.10
N SER A 212 -7.14 11.10 6.90
CA SER A 212 -6.81 11.98 8.01
C SER A 212 -7.34 11.39 9.32
N LEU A 213 -6.70 11.73 10.44
CA LEU A 213 -7.06 11.24 11.77
C LEU A 213 -7.72 12.36 12.57
N GLN A 214 -9.05 12.32 12.66
CA GLN A 214 -9.88 13.29 13.36
C GLN A 214 -10.07 12.88 14.83
N SER A 215 -9.91 13.80 15.78
CA SER A 215 -10.23 13.50 17.18
C SER A 215 -11.72 13.18 17.36
N VAL A 216 -12.02 12.12 18.12
CA VAL A 216 -13.41 11.77 18.47
C VAL A 216 -13.99 12.73 19.52
N ILE A 217 -13.16 13.18 20.47
CA ILE A 217 -13.59 14.09 21.55
C ILE A 217 -13.87 15.49 21.00
N ASN A 218 -13.06 15.96 20.07
CA ASN A 218 -13.27 17.24 19.39
C ASN A 218 -13.16 17.06 17.87
N GLY A 219 -14.32 16.94 17.21
CA GLY A 219 -14.40 16.73 15.76
C GLY A 219 -13.84 17.86 14.91
N LEU A 220 -13.48 19.00 15.49
CA LEU A 220 -12.79 20.08 14.78
C LEU A 220 -11.26 19.97 14.86
N LYS A 221 -10.70 19.00 15.60
CA LYS A 221 -9.25 18.80 15.71
C LYS A 221 -8.76 17.57 14.95
N TYR A 222 -7.61 17.70 14.30
CA TYR A 222 -6.97 16.66 13.48
C TYR A 222 -5.50 16.51 13.83
N LEU A 223 -5.01 15.27 13.76
CA LEU A 223 -3.58 15.00 13.83
C LEU A 223 -2.92 15.48 12.54
N ARG A 224 -1.86 16.27 12.68
CA ARG A 224 -1.02 16.73 11.58
C ARG A 224 0.42 16.89 12.03
N HIS A 225 1.37 16.77 11.12
CA HIS A 225 2.75 17.06 11.46
C HIS A 225 3.03 18.58 11.40
N GLN A 226 3.94 19.04 12.24
CA GLN A 226 4.46 20.41 12.27
C GLN A 226 5.92 20.36 12.67
N ASN A 227 6.83 20.86 11.84
CA ASN A 227 8.27 20.78 12.10
C ASN A 227 8.68 19.35 12.49
N PHE A 228 8.16 18.35 11.76
CA PHE A 228 8.38 16.92 12.00
C PHE A 228 7.83 16.36 13.33
N ILE A 229 7.01 17.10 14.07
CA ILE A 229 6.31 16.62 15.28
C ILE A 229 4.81 16.50 15.00
N LEU A 230 4.19 15.39 15.37
CA LEU A 230 2.75 15.23 15.22
C LEU A 230 2.02 15.99 16.34
N LYS A 231 1.01 16.76 15.97
CA LYS A 231 0.20 17.59 16.88
C LYS A 231 -1.28 17.46 16.57
N LEU A 232 -2.11 17.68 17.59
CA LEU A 232 -3.57 17.74 17.45
C LEU A 232 -4.03 19.20 17.41
N ASN A 233 -4.39 19.71 16.24
CA ASN A 233 -4.79 21.10 16.08
C ASN A 233 -6.16 21.27 15.44
N GLN A 234 -6.76 22.44 15.69
CA GLN A 234 -7.99 22.87 15.04
C GLN A 234 -7.82 22.86 13.51
N VAL A 235 -8.81 22.33 12.80
CA VAL A 235 -8.82 22.24 11.34
C VAL A 235 -8.82 23.62 10.70
N ASP A 236 -8.00 23.78 9.67
CA ASP A 236 -8.04 24.89 8.74
C ASP A 236 -8.22 24.34 7.31
N LEU A 237 -9.45 24.43 6.79
CA LEU A 237 -9.79 23.92 5.45
C LEU A 237 -9.34 24.86 4.32
N TYR A 238 -8.95 26.08 4.64
CA TYR A 238 -8.45 27.06 3.68
C TYR A 238 -6.93 26.95 3.48
N SER A 239 -6.23 26.29 4.41
CA SER A 239 -4.78 26.07 4.33
C SER A 239 -4.43 24.77 3.64
N GLU A 240 -3.86 24.86 2.42
CA GLU A 240 -3.27 23.69 1.74
C GLU A 240 -2.18 23.03 2.57
N LEU A 241 -1.39 23.82 3.31
CA LEU A 241 -0.37 23.30 4.20
C LEU A 241 -0.99 22.41 5.28
N PHE A 242 -2.03 22.89 5.97
CA PHE A 242 -2.73 22.10 6.99
C PHE A 242 -3.29 20.81 6.40
N LYS A 243 -4.00 20.89 5.27
CA LYS A 243 -4.62 19.74 4.62
C LYS A 243 -3.60 18.68 4.25
N ASN A 244 -2.43 19.10 3.74
CA ASN A 244 -1.34 18.18 3.40
C ASN A 244 -0.63 17.61 4.63
N ASP A 245 -0.38 18.43 5.66
CA ASP A 245 0.26 17.98 6.89
C ASP A 245 -0.61 17.00 7.70
N ALA A 246 -1.93 17.09 7.54
CA ALA A 246 -2.93 16.25 8.18
C ALA A 246 -3.32 15.00 7.38
N SER A 247 -2.71 14.76 6.21
CA SER A 247 -3.09 13.68 5.31
C SER A 247 -1.97 12.64 5.18
N PHE A 248 -2.34 11.38 5.37
CA PHE A 248 -1.41 10.24 5.43
C PHE A 248 -1.89 9.08 4.56
N ILE A 249 -0.97 8.41 3.90
CA ILE A 249 -1.22 7.08 3.33
C ILE A 249 -1.18 6.09 4.49
N MET A 250 -2.33 5.51 4.84
CA MET A 250 -2.37 4.43 5.82
C MET A 250 -2.01 3.12 5.12
N ARG A 251 -0.82 2.59 5.39
CA ARG A 251 -0.31 1.35 4.82
C ARG A 251 -0.58 0.18 5.76
N LYS A 252 -1.42 -0.77 5.33
CA LYS A 252 -1.69 -2.00 6.07
C LYS A 252 -0.59 -3.02 5.87
N ASN A 253 -0.30 -3.81 6.91
CA ASN A 253 0.62 -4.94 6.85
C ASN A 253 2.01 -4.55 6.30
N TYR A 254 2.42 -3.29 6.49
CA TYR A 254 3.60 -2.75 5.81
C TYR A 254 4.90 -3.29 6.40
N TYR A 255 5.04 -3.21 7.72
CA TYR A 255 6.17 -3.82 8.44
C TYR A 255 5.77 -5.12 9.15
N TYR A 256 4.55 -5.18 9.70
CA TYR A 256 4.07 -6.31 10.49
C TYR A 256 2.62 -6.65 10.11
N PRO A 257 2.26 -7.94 10.04
CA PRO A 257 0.87 -8.36 9.85
C PRO A 257 -0.05 -7.82 10.96
N ASN A 258 -1.24 -7.35 10.59
CA ASN A 258 -2.26 -6.73 11.46
C ASN A 258 -1.88 -5.37 12.07
N TYR A 259 -0.82 -4.72 11.57
CA TYR A 259 -0.46 -3.35 11.93
C TYR A 259 -0.65 -2.39 10.76
N VAL A 260 -0.79 -1.11 11.09
CA VAL A 260 -0.74 -0.01 10.11
C VAL A 260 0.47 0.90 10.36
N SER A 261 0.98 1.47 9.28
CA SER A 261 1.95 2.56 9.30
C SER A 261 1.40 3.75 8.54
N PHE A 262 1.72 4.96 8.98
CA PHE A 262 1.23 6.19 8.36
C PHE A 262 2.37 6.90 7.65
N GLU A 263 2.33 6.95 6.32
CA GLU A 263 3.27 7.73 5.53
C GLU A 263 2.69 9.11 5.22
N SER A 264 3.50 10.16 5.30
CA SER A 264 3.08 11.50 4.92
C SER A 264 2.75 11.59 3.43
N THR A 265 1.66 12.29 3.10
CA THR A 265 1.31 12.56 1.70
C THR A 265 2.17 13.65 1.07
N ASN A 266 2.72 14.58 1.87
CA ASN A 266 3.55 15.69 1.38
C ASN A 266 5.06 15.55 1.65
N TYR A 267 5.48 14.52 2.40
CA TYR A 267 6.87 14.08 2.55
C TYR A 267 6.97 12.58 2.23
N PRO A 268 7.02 12.20 0.94
CA PRO A 268 7.08 10.80 0.53
C PRO A 268 8.28 10.08 1.16
N GLY A 269 8.07 8.86 1.64
CA GLY A 269 9.08 8.10 2.39
C GLY A 269 9.28 8.56 3.83
N TYR A 270 8.49 9.51 4.35
CA TYR A 270 8.47 9.86 5.77
C TYR A 270 7.26 9.24 6.47
N PHE A 271 7.50 8.61 7.61
CA PHE A 271 6.49 7.89 8.38
C PHE A 271 6.31 8.49 9.77
N LEU A 272 5.09 8.40 10.29
CA LEU A 272 4.84 8.62 11.70
C LEU A 272 5.46 7.47 12.49
N ARG A 273 6.30 7.82 13.47
CA ARG A 273 6.88 6.89 14.44
C ARG A 273 6.96 7.55 15.80
N HIS A 274 7.00 6.78 16.87
CA HIS A 274 7.37 7.34 18.16
C HIS A 274 8.89 7.40 18.34
N GLN A 275 9.38 8.46 18.99
CA GLN A 275 10.75 8.58 19.50
C GLN A 275 10.71 9.37 20.80
N ASP A 276 11.32 8.86 21.87
CA ASP A 276 11.30 9.50 23.19
C ASP A 276 9.86 9.82 23.62
N PHE A 277 8.97 8.84 23.40
CA PHE A 277 7.52 8.92 23.57
C PHE A 277 6.77 9.93 22.67
N THR A 278 7.43 10.82 21.95
CA THR A 278 6.78 11.78 21.03
C THR A 278 6.54 11.15 19.66
N ILE A 279 5.36 11.38 19.06
CA ILE A 279 5.15 10.98 17.66
C ILE A 279 5.79 12.01 16.74
N LYS A 280 6.72 11.55 15.91
CA LYS A 280 7.49 12.34 14.96
C LYS A 280 7.26 11.84 13.55
N LEU A 281 7.38 12.73 12.58
CA LEU A 281 7.48 12.39 11.17
C LEU A 281 8.95 12.23 10.81
N GLN A 282 9.37 11.05 10.35
CA GLN A 282 10.77 10.78 10.02
C GLN A 282 10.92 9.94 8.77
N GLN A 283 11.99 10.21 8.01
CA GLN A 283 12.38 9.42 6.85
C GLN A 283 12.55 7.94 7.20
N GLU A 284 12.01 7.08 6.35
CA GLU A 284 12.06 5.63 6.47
C GLU A 284 13.48 5.11 6.60
N GLN A 285 13.67 4.18 7.53
CA GLN A 285 14.89 3.39 7.69
C GLN A 285 14.53 1.90 7.57
N PRO A 286 14.47 1.36 6.34
CA PRO A 286 13.83 0.06 6.07
C PRO A 286 14.60 -1.14 6.63
N PHE A 287 15.85 -0.95 7.07
CA PHE A 287 16.68 -1.97 7.69
C PHE A 287 16.80 -1.80 9.22
N ASP A 288 16.15 -0.79 9.80
CA ASP A 288 16.15 -0.54 11.24
C ASP A 288 14.88 -1.14 11.87
N GLU A 289 15.03 -2.23 12.62
CA GLU A 289 13.92 -2.90 13.30
C GLU A 289 13.28 -2.03 14.39
N LEU A 290 14.05 -1.17 15.05
CA LEU A 290 13.49 -0.24 16.04
C LEU A 290 12.59 0.77 15.33
N PHE A 291 13.03 1.33 14.20
CA PHE A 291 12.19 2.20 13.38
C PHE A 291 10.88 1.51 13.00
N LYS A 292 10.94 0.27 12.49
CA LYS A 292 9.74 -0.47 12.09
C LYS A 292 8.76 -0.66 13.25
N LYS A 293 9.26 -1.05 14.43
CA LYS A 293 8.41 -1.22 15.62
C LYS A 293 7.80 0.10 16.07
N ASP A 294 8.58 1.18 16.07
CA ASP A 294 8.14 2.51 16.48
C ASP A 294 7.12 3.15 15.51
N ALA A 295 7.16 2.74 14.23
CA ALA A 295 6.29 3.21 13.14
C ALA A 295 5.08 2.29 12.86
N SER A 296 4.82 1.32 13.71
CA SER A 296 3.74 0.34 13.53
C SER A 296 2.72 0.43 14.66
N PHE A 297 1.44 0.55 14.28
CA PHE A 297 0.34 0.72 15.22
C PHE A 297 -0.77 -0.31 14.97
N SER A 298 -1.22 -0.99 16.01
CA SER A 298 -2.43 -1.81 15.92
C SER A 298 -3.66 -0.94 16.15
N LEU A 299 -4.73 -1.26 15.42
CA LEU A 299 -6.01 -0.55 15.51
C LEU A 299 -6.92 -1.28 16.49
N LEU A 300 -7.20 -0.68 17.65
CA LEU A 300 -8.11 -1.25 18.64
C LEU A 300 -9.44 -0.51 18.64
N SER A 301 -10.56 -1.25 18.63
CA SER A 301 -11.88 -0.70 18.91
C SER A 301 -12.15 -0.71 20.41
N ILE A 302 -13.05 0.15 20.91
CA ILE A 302 -13.44 0.07 22.34
C ILE A 302 -14.09 -1.30 22.63
N SER A 303 -14.86 -1.83 21.68
CA SER A 303 -15.49 -3.14 21.82
C SER A 303 -14.47 -4.28 21.99
N SER A 304 -13.29 -4.20 21.37
CA SER A 304 -12.24 -5.21 21.53
C SER A 304 -11.59 -5.15 22.90
N ILE A 305 -11.50 -3.97 23.53
CA ILE A 305 -10.89 -3.79 24.85
C ILE A 305 -11.77 -4.33 25.97
N LEU A 306 -13.09 -4.18 25.84
CA LEU A 306 -14.03 -4.71 26.83
C LEU A 306 -14.04 -6.24 26.87
N MET A 307 -13.71 -6.92 25.77
CA MET A 307 -13.59 -8.38 25.72
C MET A 307 -12.30 -8.93 26.34
N GLU A 308 -11.25 -8.12 26.54
CA GLU A 308 -10.02 -8.55 27.22
C GLU A 308 -10.12 -8.45 28.76
N LEU A 309 -11.21 -7.88 29.27
CA LEU A 309 -11.46 -7.67 30.70
C LEU A 309 -12.46 -8.67 31.30
N TYR A 310 -12.90 -9.67 30.52
CA TYR A 310 -13.75 -10.79 30.93
C TYR A 310 -13.12 -12.11 30.52
#